data_AF-A0A6J0VLJ1-F1
#
_entry.id   AF-A0A6J0VLJ1-F1
#
_cell.length_a   1.000
_cell.length_b   1.000
_cell.length_c   1.000
_cell.angle_alpha   90.00
_cell.angle_beta   90.00
_cell.angle_gamma   90.00
#
_symmetry.space_group_name_H-M   'P 1'
#
loop_
_entity.id
_entity.type
_entity.pdbx_description
1 polymer ?
#
loop_
_entity_poly.entity_id
_entity_poly.type
_entity_poly.pdbx_seq_one_letter_code
_entity_poly.pdbx_strand_id
1 'polypeptide(L)'
;MLPGPYPKTPEERAAAAKKYNMRVEDYEPYPDDGMGYGDYPKLPDRSQQERDPWYDWDHPDLRLNWGEPMHWDLDMYIRNRVDTSPTPVNWNLMCKHLFGFVAFMLFMFWVGETYPAYQPVGPKQYPYNNLYLERGGDPNKEPEPVVHYEI
;
A
#
# COMPACT_ATOMS: atom_id res chain seq x y z
N MET A 1 -31.74 -7.75 18.17
CA MET A 1 -32.07 -8.06 16.76
C MET A 1 -30.84 -8.71 16.14
N LEU A 2 -30.99 -9.67 15.22
CA LEU A 2 -29.86 -10.36 14.59
C LEU A 2 -29.98 -10.28 13.06
N PRO A 3 -28.85 -10.34 12.32
CA PRO A 3 -28.87 -10.51 10.87
C PRO A 3 -29.57 -11.79 10.44
N GLY A 4 -30.18 -11.75 9.26
CA GLY A 4 -30.97 -12.83 8.66
C GLY A 4 -30.58 -13.10 7.20
N PRO A 5 -31.32 -13.96 6.49
CA PRO A 5 -31.10 -14.24 5.07
C PRO A 5 -31.53 -13.05 4.19
N TYR A 6 -31.04 -13.00 2.96
CA TYR A 6 -31.34 -11.95 1.99
C TYR A 6 -32.86 -11.73 1.80
N PRO A 7 -33.38 -10.48 1.90
CA PRO A 7 -34.80 -10.19 1.76
C PRO A 7 -35.22 -10.22 0.29
N LYS A 8 -36.22 -11.03 -0.03
CA LYS A 8 -36.69 -11.26 -1.41
C LYS A 8 -37.96 -10.49 -1.75
N THR A 9 -38.79 -10.20 -0.75
CA THR A 9 -40.03 -9.44 -0.95
C THR A 9 -39.90 -7.99 -0.47
N PRO A 10 -40.74 -7.07 -0.97
CA PRO A 10 -40.79 -5.69 -0.48
C PRO A 10 -41.16 -5.61 1.01
N GLU A 11 -42.01 -6.50 1.52
CA GLU A 11 -42.36 -6.53 2.95
C GLU A 11 -41.17 -6.97 3.81
N GLU A 12 -40.43 -7.99 3.37
CA GLU A 12 -39.20 -8.43 4.03
C GLU A 12 -38.13 -7.32 4.00
N ARG A 13 -38.01 -6.61 2.89
CA ARG A 13 -37.13 -5.45 2.75
C ARG A 13 -37.51 -4.34 3.73
N ALA A 14 -38.80 -4.01 3.84
CA ALA A 14 -39.27 -3.00 4.77
C ALA A 14 -39.06 -3.40 6.24
N ALA A 15 -39.23 -4.69 6.56
CA ALA A 15 -38.94 -5.23 7.88
C ALA A 15 -37.43 -5.19 8.21
N ALA A 16 -36.57 -5.51 7.24
CA ALA A 16 -35.12 -5.44 7.39
C ALA A 16 -34.63 -3.99 7.55
N ALA A 17 -35.11 -3.06 6.74
CA ALA A 17 -34.79 -1.64 6.88
C ALA A 17 -35.17 -1.11 8.28
N LYS A 18 -36.38 -1.45 8.75
CA LYS A 18 -36.83 -1.14 10.12
C LYS A 18 -35.96 -1.79 11.20
N LYS A 19 -35.48 -3.01 10.97
CA LYS A 19 -34.56 -3.73 11.89
C LYS A 19 -33.22 -3.02 12.05
N TYR A 20 -32.69 -2.44 10.97
CA TYR A 20 -31.42 -1.71 10.96
C TYR A 20 -31.55 -0.20 11.19
N ASN A 21 -32.72 0.29 11.62
CA ASN A 21 -33.02 1.72 11.83
C ASN A 21 -32.78 2.58 10.56
N MET A 22 -33.00 2.00 9.38
CA MET A 22 -32.86 2.68 8.10
C MET A 22 -34.21 2.95 7.45
N ARG A 23 -34.23 3.92 6.53
CA ARG A 23 -35.33 4.11 5.60
C ARG A 23 -35.38 2.97 4.60
N VAL A 24 -36.58 2.61 4.13
CA VAL A 24 -36.76 1.50 3.18
C VAL A 24 -36.15 1.85 1.83
N GLU A 25 -36.17 3.12 1.47
CA GLU A 25 -35.66 3.67 0.22
C GLU A 25 -34.13 3.68 0.17
N ASP A 26 -33.48 3.90 1.32
CA ASP A 26 -32.01 3.93 1.46
C ASP A 26 -31.43 2.54 1.78
N TYR A 27 -32.28 1.56 2.09
CA TYR A 27 -31.84 0.20 2.41
C TYR A 27 -31.57 -0.59 1.13
N GLU A 28 -30.28 -0.81 0.89
CA GLU A 28 -29.77 -1.70 -0.15
C GLU A 28 -29.01 -2.86 0.51
N PRO A 29 -29.45 -4.12 0.39
CA PRO A 29 -28.65 -5.26 0.81
C PRO A 29 -27.54 -5.57 -0.19
N TYR A 30 -26.49 -6.27 0.25
CA TYR A 30 -25.50 -6.86 -0.66
C TYR A 30 -26.15 -7.83 -1.66
N PRO A 31 -25.60 -8.01 -2.87
CA PRO A 31 -26.10 -9.01 -3.83
C PRO A 31 -26.21 -10.41 -3.23
N ASP A 32 -27.26 -11.16 -3.60
CA ASP A 32 -27.47 -12.55 -3.18
C ASP A 32 -26.61 -13.53 -4.01
N ASP A 33 -25.29 -13.46 -3.83
CA ASP A 33 -24.29 -14.26 -4.54
C ASP A 33 -23.70 -15.42 -3.71
N GLY A 34 -24.27 -15.66 -2.53
CA GLY A 34 -23.83 -16.73 -1.63
C GLY A 34 -22.57 -16.40 -0.80
N MET A 35 -22.11 -15.15 -0.79
CA MET A 35 -20.95 -14.71 0.00
C MET A 35 -21.21 -14.59 1.51
N GLY A 36 -22.47 -14.78 1.94
CA GLY A 36 -22.82 -14.84 3.36
C GLY A 36 -23.17 -13.49 4.01
N TYR A 37 -23.36 -12.42 3.25
CA TYR A 37 -23.80 -11.11 3.75
C TYR A 37 -25.24 -11.12 4.30
N GLY A 38 -26.12 -11.95 3.72
CA GLY A 38 -27.51 -12.07 4.14
C GLY A 38 -28.31 -10.78 3.92
N ASP A 39 -28.99 -10.31 4.97
CA ASP A 39 -29.74 -9.06 4.97
C ASP A 39 -28.96 -7.85 5.51
N TYR A 40 -27.63 -7.93 5.61
CA TYR A 40 -26.86 -6.79 6.11
C TYR A 40 -26.90 -5.62 5.10
N PRO A 41 -27.09 -4.37 5.56
CA PRO A 41 -27.12 -3.21 4.68
C PRO A 41 -25.74 -2.95 4.07
N LYS A 42 -25.73 -2.72 2.76
CA LYS A 42 -24.57 -2.22 2.01
C LYS A 42 -24.52 -0.70 2.15
N LEU A 43 -23.79 -0.24 3.15
CA LEU A 43 -23.53 1.19 3.33
C LEU A 43 -22.52 1.70 2.28
N PRO A 44 -22.47 3.03 2.03
CA PRO A 44 -21.45 3.59 1.15
C PRO A 44 -20.03 3.32 1.70
N ASP A 45 -19.12 2.89 0.81
CA ASP A 45 -17.73 2.57 1.12
C ASP A 45 -16.91 3.84 1.41
N ARG A 46 -17.14 4.45 2.58
CA ARG A 46 -16.45 5.68 3.04
C ARG A 46 -15.81 5.46 4.40
N SER A 47 -14.57 5.94 4.53
CA SER A 47 -13.82 5.93 5.77
C SER A 47 -14.48 6.81 6.83
N GLN A 48 -14.36 6.41 8.09
CA GLN A 48 -14.82 7.22 9.22
C GLN A 48 -14.12 8.58 9.31
N GLN A 49 -12.96 8.73 8.65
CA GLN A 49 -12.23 9.99 8.60
C GLN A 49 -12.96 11.09 7.82
N GLU A 50 -13.88 10.75 6.90
CA GLU A 50 -14.66 11.73 6.13
C GLU A 50 -15.82 12.34 6.91
N ARG A 51 -16.26 11.72 8.00
CA ARG A 51 -17.39 12.21 8.82
C ARG A 51 -17.04 13.53 9.50
N ASP A 52 -18.05 14.37 9.73
CA ASP A 52 -17.88 15.69 10.36
C ASP A 52 -17.15 15.58 11.71
N PRO A 53 -15.94 16.14 11.84
CA PRO A 53 -15.20 16.10 13.10
C PRO A 53 -15.76 17.00 14.19
N TRP A 54 -16.68 17.92 13.86
CA TRP A 54 -17.22 18.93 14.79
C TRP A 54 -18.56 18.54 15.40
N TYR A 55 -19.25 17.57 14.81
CA TYR A 55 -20.46 16.99 15.38
C TYR A 55 -20.12 16.19 16.64
N ASP A 56 -20.98 16.26 17.66
CA ASP A 56 -20.82 15.52 18.92
C ASP A 56 -21.34 14.08 18.74
N TRP A 57 -20.43 13.17 18.38
CA TRP A 57 -20.72 11.76 18.17
C TRP A 57 -20.77 10.98 19.49
N ASP A 58 -21.68 10.01 19.60
CA ASP A 58 -21.74 9.12 20.78
C ASP A 58 -20.43 8.33 21.00
N HIS A 59 -19.78 7.94 19.91
CA HIS A 59 -18.42 7.38 19.89
C HIS A 59 -17.46 8.34 19.16
N PRO A 60 -16.83 9.31 19.85
CA PRO A 60 -16.00 10.35 19.22
C PRO A 60 -14.76 9.82 18.48
N ASP A 61 -14.20 8.70 18.95
CA ASP A 61 -13.06 8.03 18.34
C ASP A 61 -13.41 7.41 16.98
N LEU A 62 -14.59 6.82 16.86
CA LEU A 62 -15.10 6.20 15.63
C LEU A 62 -15.94 7.12 14.76
N ARG A 63 -16.40 8.26 15.29
CA ARG A 63 -17.39 9.16 14.67
C ARG A 63 -18.69 8.44 14.29
N LEU A 64 -19.22 7.65 15.22
CA LEU A 64 -20.41 6.82 15.04
C LEU A 64 -21.43 7.10 16.14
N ASN A 65 -22.71 7.17 15.78
CA ASN A 65 -23.80 7.33 16.74
C ASN A 65 -24.34 5.98 17.22
N TRP A 66 -24.97 5.99 18.39
CA TRP A 66 -25.69 4.84 18.90
C TRP A 66 -26.92 4.54 18.03
N GLY A 67 -27.08 3.27 17.65
CA GLY A 67 -28.20 2.81 16.83
C GLY A 67 -28.04 3.02 15.32
N GLU A 68 -26.94 3.66 14.89
CA GLU A 68 -26.57 3.76 13.48
C GLU A 68 -26.08 2.40 12.94
N PRO A 69 -26.49 1.95 11.75
CA PRO A 69 -25.94 0.74 11.15
C PRO A 69 -24.44 0.94 10.89
N MET A 70 -23.64 -0.06 11.26
CA MET A 70 -22.20 -0.04 11.01
C MET A 70 -21.90 -0.53 9.59
N HIS A 71 -20.82 -0.03 9.00
CA HIS A 71 -20.32 -0.56 7.74
C HIS A 71 -19.82 -2.00 7.95
N TRP A 72 -20.00 -2.89 6.96
CA TRP A 72 -19.51 -4.28 7.04
C TRP A 72 -18.00 -4.31 7.35
N ASP A 73 -17.22 -3.58 6.55
CA ASP A 73 -15.77 -3.39 6.73
C ASP A 73 -15.42 -2.20 7.66
N LEU A 74 -16.19 -1.99 8.74
CA LEU A 74 -15.87 -0.92 9.70
C LEU A 74 -14.43 -1.04 10.24
N ASP A 75 -13.96 -2.27 10.45
CA ASP A 75 -12.61 -2.57 10.93
C ASP A 75 -11.49 -2.17 9.94
N MET A 76 -11.78 -2.03 8.64
CA MET A 76 -10.88 -1.45 7.65
C MET A 76 -10.97 0.08 7.64
N TYR A 77 -12.17 0.63 7.82
CA TYR A 77 -12.50 2.05 7.71
C TYR A 77 -12.47 2.83 9.04
N ILE A 78 -11.99 2.22 10.12
CA ILE A 78 -11.64 2.96 11.34
C ILE A 78 -10.54 4.00 11.05
N ARG A 79 -10.56 5.11 11.80
CA ARG A 79 -9.75 6.32 11.53
C ARG A 79 -8.23 6.13 11.54
N ASN A 80 -7.73 5.03 12.07
CA ASN A 80 -6.31 4.68 12.11
C ASN A 80 -5.87 3.75 10.97
N ARG A 81 -6.75 3.43 10.01
CA ARG A 81 -6.50 2.50 8.90
C ARG A 81 -6.74 3.16 7.55
N VAL A 82 -7.51 2.51 6.67
CA VAL A 82 -7.67 2.95 5.27
C VAL A 82 -8.57 4.18 5.22
N ASP A 83 -8.09 5.20 4.53
CA ASP A 83 -8.79 6.47 4.36
C ASP A 83 -9.20 6.64 2.89
N THR A 84 -10.44 7.07 2.68
CA THR A 84 -11.03 7.35 1.36
C THR A 84 -11.20 8.84 1.11
N SER A 85 -10.77 9.69 2.07
CA SER A 85 -10.86 11.14 1.98
C SER A 85 -10.30 11.66 0.65
N PRO A 86 -10.99 12.60 0.00
CA PRO A 86 -10.59 13.08 -1.32
C PRO A 86 -9.24 13.79 -1.26
N THR A 87 -8.32 13.38 -2.13
CA THR A 87 -7.03 14.05 -2.29
C THR A 87 -7.10 15.21 -3.29
N PRO A 88 -6.31 16.28 -3.11
CA PRO A 88 -6.29 17.41 -4.06
C PRO A 88 -5.83 17.00 -5.48
N VAL A 89 -5.05 15.93 -5.60
CA VAL A 89 -4.52 15.41 -6.87
C VAL A 89 -5.23 14.10 -7.21
N ASN A 90 -5.57 13.91 -8.48
CA ASN A 90 -6.19 12.68 -8.96
C ASN A 90 -5.26 11.46 -8.76
N TRP A 91 -5.81 10.35 -8.29
CA TRP A 91 -5.10 9.09 -8.05
C TRP A 91 -4.24 8.62 -9.23
N ASN A 92 -4.81 8.62 -10.44
CA ASN A 92 -4.10 8.17 -11.64
C ASN A 92 -2.89 9.06 -11.96
N LEU A 93 -2.99 10.35 -11.65
CA LEU A 93 -1.90 11.30 -11.85
C LEU A 93 -0.79 11.10 -10.82
N MET A 94 -1.14 10.89 -9.54
CA MET A 94 -0.18 10.56 -8.48
C MET A 94 0.62 9.30 -8.85
N CYS A 95 -0.06 8.24 -9.28
CA CYS A 95 0.58 7.00 -9.73
C CYS A 95 1.52 7.25 -10.92
N LYS A 96 1.07 7.96 -11.97
CA LYS A 96 1.91 8.27 -13.14
C LYS A 96 3.17 9.04 -12.77
N HIS A 97 3.07 10.03 -11.88
CA HIS A 97 4.23 10.79 -11.43
C HIS A 97 5.20 9.92 -10.62
N LEU A 98 4.69 9.13 -9.67
CA LEU A 98 5.53 8.25 -8.85
C LEU A 98 6.24 7.21 -9.71
N PHE A 99 5.51 6.47 -10.54
CA PHE A 99 6.09 5.44 -11.40
C PHE A 99 7.02 6.04 -12.46
N GLY A 100 6.66 7.19 -13.05
CA GLY A 100 7.50 7.89 -14.01
C GLY A 100 8.83 8.32 -13.40
N PHE A 101 8.81 8.91 -12.20
CA PHE A 101 10.02 9.31 -11.48
C PHE A 101 10.90 8.11 -11.13
N VAL A 102 10.33 7.08 -10.50
CA VAL A 102 11.10 5.90 -10.07
C VAL A 102 11.71 5.18 -11.28
N ALA A 103 10.93 4.95 -12.34
CA ALA A 103 11.43 4.30 -13.55
C ALA A 103 12.54 5.12 -14.22
N PHE A 104 12.37 6.44 -14.30
CA PHE A 104 13.39 7.33 -14.85
C PHE A 104 14.68 7.32 -14.04
N MET A 105 14.59 7.37 -12.70
CA MET A 105 15.77 7.31 -11.84
C MET A 105 16.51 5.98 -11.97
N LEU A 106 15.79 4.86 -11.99
CA LEU A 106 16.40 3.53 -12.22
C LEU A 106 17.08 3.45 -13.59
N PHE A 107 16.44 4.00 -14.62
CA PHE A 107 17.05 4.10 -15.94
C PHE A 107 18.33 4.94 -15.93
N MET A 108 18.33 6.10 -15.25
CA MET A 108 19.52 6.94 -15.15
C MET A 108 20.65 6.28 -14.35
N PHE A 109 20.34 5.48 -13.33
CA PHE A 109 21.35 4.65 -12.65
C PHE A 109 21.94 3.61 -13.59
N TRP A 110 21.11 2.94 -14.39
CA TRP A 110 21.60 2.01 -15.42
C TRP A 110 22.49 2.70 -16.47
N VAL A 111 22.15 3.93 -16.88
CA VAL A 111 23.01 4.74 -17.75
C VAL A 111 24.33 5.07 -17.06
N GLY A 112 24.31 5.47 -15.79
CA GLY A 112 25.51 5.77 -15.00
C GLY A 112 26.43 4.56 -14.82
N GLU A 113 25.86 3.36 -14.70
CA GLU A 113 26.62 2.10 -14.66
C GLU A 113 27.21 1.73 -16.03
N THR A 114 26.48 2.01 -17.11
CA THR A 114 26.95 1.75 -18.49
C THR A 114 28.06 2.72 -18.91
N TYR A 115 27.99 3.96 -18.43
CA TYR A 115 28.96 5.01 -18.71
C TYR A 115 29.59 5.52 -17.40
N PRO A 116 30.42 4.69 -16.74
CA PRO A 116 30.98 5.04 -15.44
C PRO A 116 32.01 6.16 -15.60
N ALA A 117 31.94 7.13 -14.71
CA ALA A 117 32.98 8.15 -14.60
C ALA A 117 34.18 7.60 -13.83
N TYR A 118 35.38 7.82 -14.33
CA TYR A 118 36.62 7.45 -13.65
C TYR A 118 37.64 8.59 -13.75
N GLN A 119 38.60 8.60 -12.83
CA GLN A 119 39.71 9.55 -12.89
C GLN A 119 40.72 9.07 -13.94
N PRO A 120 41.36 9.96 -14.72
CA PRO A 120 42.29 9.61 -15.79
C PRO A 120 43.66 9.17 -15.24
N VAL A 121 43.64 8.13 -14.41
CA VAL A 121 44.80 7.52 -13.77
C VAL A 121 44.82 6.03 -14.10
N GLY A 122 46.02 5.45 -14.20
CA GLY A 122 46.18 4.02 -14.35
C GLY A 122 45.72 3.25 -13.11
N PRO A 123 45.62 1.91 -13.20
CA PRO A 123 45.33 1.07 -12.04
C PRO A 123 46.42 1.22 -10.98
N LYS A 124 46.02 1.16 -9.70
CA LYS A 124 46.96 1.22 -8.58
C LYS A 124 47.89 0.01 -8.60
N GLN A 125 49.19 0.27 -8.66
CA GLN A 125 50.22 -0.75 -8.63
C GLN A 125 50.52 -1.18 -7.19
N TYR A 126 50.81 -2.47 -7.01
CA TYR A 126 51.09 -3.07 -5.70
C TYR A 126 52.32 -3.99 -5.81
N PRO A 127 53.27 -3.93 -4.86
CA PRO A 127 54.47 -4.76 -4.89
C PRO A 127 54.16 -6.24 -4.60
N TYR A 128 55.18 -7.10 -4.68
CA TYR A 128 55.13 -8.52 -4.30
C TYR A 128 54.01 -9.31 -5.00
N ASN A 129 53.98 -9.26 -6.34
CA ASN A 129 52.96 -9.92 -7.16
C ASN A 129 51.52 -9.54 -6.75
N ASN A 130 51.23 -8.24 -6.64
CA ASN A 130 49.96 -7.69 -6.16
C ASN A 130 49.59 -8.15 -4.73
N LEU A 131 50.58 -8.16 -3.84
CA LEU A 131 50.44 -8.59 -2.44
C LEU A 131 49.87 -10.01 -2.30
N TYR A 132 50.39 -10.95 -3.08
CA TYR A 132 49.82 -12.30 -3.20
C TYR A 132 49.68 -13.00 -1.83
N LEU A 133 50.72 -12.99 -1.00
CA LEU A 133 50.71 -13.65 0.30
C LEU A 133 49.78 -12.93 1.29
N GLU A 134 49.82 -11.60 1.31
CA GLU A 134 49.00 -10.78 2.21
C GLU A 134 47.50 -10.86 1.87
N ARG A 135 47.16 -11.15 0.60
CA ARG A 135 45.78 -11.39 0.15
C ARG A 135 45.34 -12.86 0.27
N GLY A 136 46.10 -13.70 0.97
CA GLY A 136 45.73 -15.10 1.25
C GLY A 136 46.14 -16.10 0.17
N GLY A 137 47.14 -15.76 -0.65
CA GLY A 137 47.76 -16.69 -1.60
C GLY A 137 48.42 -17.88 -0.90
N ASP A 138 48.53 -18.99 -1.63
CA ASP A 138 49.12 -20.24 -1.14
C ASP A 138 50.66 -20.11 -1.17
N PRO A 139 51.35 -20.17 -0.02
CA PRO A 139 52.81 -19.99 0.03
C PRO A 139 53.57 -21.09 -0.72
N ASN A 140 52.93 -22.22 -1.03
CA ASN A 140 53.54 -23.32 -1.77
C ASN A 140 53.37 -23.20 -3.29
N LYS A 141 52.69 -22.15 -3.76
CA LYS A 141 52.46 -21.91 -5.18
C LYS A 141 53.06 -20.57 -5.57
N GLU A 142 53.86 -20.59 -6.61
CA GLU A 142 54.40 -19.37 -7.21
C GLU A 142 53.34 -18.76 -8.13
N PRO A 143 52.86 -17.52 -7.87
CA PRO A 143 51.93 -16.84 -8.76
C PRO A 143 52.65 -16.37 -10.03
N GLU A 144 51.88 -16.00 -11.06
CA GLU A 144 52.46 -15.37 -12.25
C GLU A 144 53.19 -14.07 -11.86
N PRO A 145 54.44 -13.84 -12.36
CA PRO A 145 55.21 -12.66 -11.99
C PRO A 145 54.55 -11.36 -12.47
N VAL A 146 54.17 -10.49 -11.52
CA VAL A 146 53.64 -9.14 -11.81
C VAL A 146 54.73 -8.12 -11.49
N VAL A 147 55.39 -7.60 -12.54
CA VAL A 147 56.49 -6.64 -12.42
C VAL A 147 56.02 -5.24 -12.81
N HIS A 148 56.30 -4.26 -11.97
CA HIS A 148 56.04 -2.85 -12.23
C HIS A 148 57.37 -2.12 -12.47
N TYR A 149 57.43 -1.28 -13.49
CA TYR A 149 58.60 -0.48 -13.86
C TYR A 149 58.32 1.01 -13.63
N GLU A 150 59.37 1.77 -13.33
CA GLU A 150 59.31 3.24 -13.29
C GLU A 150 59.07 3.80 -14.69
N ILE A 151 58.27 4.87 -14.78
CA ILE A 151 57.93 5.57 -16.03
C ILE A 151 58.70 6.88 -16.17
#